data_AF-A0AAV6XYC9-F1
#
_entry.id   AF-A0AAV6XYC9-F1
#
_cell.length_a   1.000
_cell.length_b   1.000
_cell.length_c   1.000
_cell.angle_alpha   90.00
_cell.angle_beta   90.00
_cell.angle_gamma   90.00
#
_symmetry.space_group_name_H-M   'P 1'
#
loop_
_entity.id
_entity.type
_entity.pdbx_description
1 polymer ?
#
loop_
_entity_poly.entity_id
_entity_poly.type
_entity_poly.pdbx_seq_one_letter_code
_entity_poly.pdbx_strand_id
1 'polypeptide(L)'
;MTLAYDHIQAVIFYKSDSLSETMIPPFSQGTKNETSLAARFAAAGSFVDNSVSNGVNGERGRNGNVEFNLRMISRVRFRAKAWRARSRFLKVFCGNLVVGIPSNGRSGMLTGRPRQCRVGI
;
A
#
# COMPACT_ATOMS: atom_id res chain seq x y z
N MET A 1 25.64 -0.06 7.99
CA MET A 1 24.37 -0.17 8.75
C MET A 1 23.40 -0.90 7.85
N THR A 2 22.63 -1.82 8.39
CA THR A 2 21.64 -2.58 7.60
C THR A 2 20.29 -2.47 8.27
N LEU A 3 19.26 -2.20 7.50
CA LEU A 3 17.87 -2.25 7.92
C LEU A 3 17.29 -3.59 7.46
N ALA A 4 16.75 -4.36 8.40
CA ALA A 4 15.98 -5.55 8.09
C ALA A 4 14.51 -5.24 8.30
N TYR A 5 13.70 -5.42 7.25
CA TYR A 5 12.26 -5.24 7.27
C TYR A 5 11.62 -6.62 7.38
N ASP A 6 10.83 -6.81 8.43
CA ASP A 6 10.03 -8.01 8.64
C ASP A 6 8.58 -7.65 8.94
N HIS A 7 7.70 -8.65 8.86
CA HIS A 7 6.26 -8.52 9.06
C HIS A 7 5.68 -7.32 8.29
N ILE A 8 5.95 -7.26 6.98
CA ILE A 8 5.51 -6.16 6.13
C ILE A 8 4.07 -6.45 5.69
N GLN A 9 3.12 -5.85 6.40
CA GLN A 9 1.70 -5.93 6.11
C GLN A 9 1.31 -4.72 5.27
N ALA A 10 0.60 -4.94 4.16
CA ALA A 10 0.08 -3.87 3.32
C ALA A 10 -1.42 -4.06 3.13
N VAL A 11 -2.17 -2.97 3.22
CA VAL A 11 -3.64 -2.97 3.16
C VAL A 11 -4.11 -1.84 2.25
N ILE A 12 -5.00 -2.17 1.32
CA ILE A 12 -5.63 -1.19 0.43
C ILE A 12 -7.05 -0.88 0.92
N PHE A 13 -7.41 0.40 0.89
CA PHE A 13 -8.67 0.92 1.39
C PHE A 13 -9.40 1.69 0.29
N TYR A 14 -10.72 1.65 0.32
CA TYR A 14 -11.58 2.67 -0.28
C TYR A 14 -12.04 3.59 0.85
N LYS A 15 -11.70 4.87 0.78
CA LYS A 15 -11.90 5.82 1.91
C LYS A 15 -11.30 5.27 3.22
N SER A 16 -12.13 4.82 4.15
CA SER A 16 -11.72 4.23 5.43
C SER A 16 -11.98 2.72 5.52
N ASP A 17 -12.61 2.12 4.51
CA ASP A 17 -13.00 0.71 4.47
C ASP A 17 -11.88 -0.13 3.87
N SER A 18 -11.44 -1.16 4.59
CA SER A 18 -10.40 -2.08 4.13
C SER A 18 -10.96 -3.01 3.06
N LEU A 19 -10.28 -3.07 1.90
CA LEU A 19 -10.71 -3.93 0.79
C LEU A 19 -9.93 -5.24 0.73
N SER A 20 -8.62 -5.17 0.94
CA SER A 20 -7.73 -6.33 0.81
C SER A 20 -6.42 -6.07 1.54
N GLU A 21 -5.88 -7.15 2.08
CA GLU A 21 -4.60 -7.20 2.77
C GLU A 21 -3.67 -8.19 2.07
N THR A 22 -2.37 -7.89 2.07
CA THR A 22 -1.33 -8.82 1.67
C THR A 22 -0.08 -8.65 2.52
N MET A 23 0.72 -9.71 2.58
CA MET A 23 2.06 -9.72 3.18
C MET A 23 3.12 -9.58 2.10
N ILE A 24 4.16 -8.79 2.37
CA ILE A 24 5.33 -8.64 1.49
C ILE A 24 6.49 -9.44 2.08
N PRO A 25 7.27 -10.18 1.27
CA PRO A 25 8.42 -10.93 1.77
C PRO A 25 9.43 -10.05 2.53
N PRO A 26 9.98 -10.53 3.65
CA PRO A 26 11.03 -9.82 4.37
C PRO A 26 12.26 -9.57 3.50
N PHE A 27 12.91 -8.43 3.71
CA PHE A 27 14.11 -8.05 2.96
C PHE A 27 15.04 -7.20 3.81
N SER A 28 16.29 -7.05 3.36
CA SER A 28 17.29 -6.21 4.01
C SER A 28 17.87 -5.19 3.05
N GLN A 29 18.12 -3.98 3.53
CA GLN A 29 18.70 -2.90 2.76
C GLN A 29 19.93 -2.33 3.45
N GLY A 30 20.97 -2.07 2.67
CA GLY A 30 22.12 -1.29 3.09
C GLY A 30 21.81 0.20 3.19
N THR A 31 22.74 0.96 3.76
CA THR A 31 22.65 2.43 3.82
C THR A 31 22.52 3.03 2.41
N LYS A 32 21.58 3.98 2.22
CA LYS A 32 21.31 4.67 0.94
C LYS A 32 20.92 3.75 -0.23
N ASN A 33 20.49 2.52 0.06
CA ASN A 33 20.00 1.62 -0.98
C ASN A 33 18.48 1.78 -1.17
N GLU A 34 18.02 1.66 -2.42
CA GLU A 34 16.61 1.59 -2.77
C GLU A 34 16.24 0.15 -3.17
N THR A 35 15.01 -0.26 -2.91
CA THR A 35 14.52 -1.60 -3.29
C THR A 35 13.08 -1.49 -3.73
N SER A 36 12.81 -1.97 -4.94
CA SER A 36 11.48 -2.05 -5.51
C SER A 36 10.84 -3.38 -5.12
N LEU A 37 9.63 -3.33 -4.57
CA LEU A 37 8.86 -4.49 -4.16
C LEU A 37 7.53 -4.51 -4.90
N ALA A 38 7.09 -5.69 -5.31
CA ALA A 38 5.77 -5.88 -5.89
C ALA A 38 4.82 -6.47 -4.85
N ALA A 39 3.74 -5.76 -4.55
CA ALA A 39 2.63 -6.25 -3.72
C ALA A 39 1.41 -6.50 -4.61
N ARG A 40 0.74 -7.63 -4.41
CA ARG A 40 -0.49 -8.00 -5.14
C ARG A 40 -1.63 -8.12 -4.14
N PHE A 41 -2.73 -7.44 -4.43
CA PHE A 41 -3.94 -7.43 -3.60
C PHE A 41 -5.05 -8.16 -4.34
N ALA A 42 -5.89 -8.87 -3.60
CA ALA A 42 -7.06 -9.56 -4.14
C ALA A 42 -8.24 -9.42 -3.16
N ALA A 43 -9.35 -8.90 -3.67
CA ALA A 43 -10.63 -8.80 -2.95
C ALA A 43 -11.71 -9.66 -3.62
N ALA A 44 -11.32 -10.60 -4.49
CA ALA A 44 -12.27 -11.45 -5.23
C ALA A 44 -13.06 -12.33 -4.23
N GLY A 45 -14.40 -12.25 -4.29
CA GLY A 45 -15.29 -12.96 -3.36
C GLY A 45 -15.29 -12.40 -1.93
N SER A 46 -14.59 -11.30 -1.67
CA SER A 46 -14.64 -10.62 -0.36
C SER A 46 -15.95 -9.85 -0.22
N PHE A 47 -16.55 -9.93 0.97
CA PHE A 47 -17.70 -9.10 1.31
C PHE A 47 -17.25 -7.65 1.46
N VAL A 48 -17.98 -6.74 0.82
CA VAL A 48 -17.84 -5.29 1.01
C VAL A 48 -19.23 -4.70 1.21
N ASP A 49 -19.33 -3.72 2.10
CA ASP A 49 -20.60 -3.05 2.35
C ASP A 49 -21.14 -2.36 1.09
N ASN A 50 -22.47 -2.23 1.01
CA ASN A 50 -23.14 -1.57 -0.10
C ASN A 50 -22.68 -0.11 -0.30
N SER A 51 -22.26 0.57 0.79
CA SER A 51 -21.70 1.92 0.72
C SER A 51 -20.38 1.96 -0.07
N VAL A 52 -19.54 0.94 0.09
CA VAL A 52 -18.26 0.80 -0.61
C VAL A 52 -18.49 0.48 -2.08
N SER A 53 -19.32 -0.52 -2.37
CA SER A 53 -19.59 -0.94 -3.75
C SER A 53 -20.27 0.17 -4.57
N ASN A 54 -21.27 0.83 -3.98
CA ASN A 54 -21.95 1.97 -4.62
C ASN A 54 -21.01 3.18 -4.76
N GLY A 55 -20.15 3.42 -3.78
CA GLY A 55 -19.15 4.49 -3.83
C GLY A 55 -18.17 4.31 -4.98
N VAL A 56 -17.56 3.12 -5.08
CA VAL A 56 -16.63 2.76 -6.16
C VAL A 56 -17.30 2.87 -7.53
N ASN A 57 -18.51 2.31 -7.69
CA ASN A 57 -19.26 2.39 -8.93
C ASN A 57 -19.64 3.84 -9.28
N GLY A 58 -19.98 4.65 -8.29
CA GLY A 58 -20.34 6.06 -8.46
C GLY A 58 -19.15 6.92 -8.91
N GLU A 59 -17.98 6.76 -8.29
CA GLU A 59 -16.74 7.45 -8.71
C GLU A 59 -16.36 7.05 -10.13
N ARG A 60 -16.32 5.73 -10.38
CA ARG A 60 -16.03 5.19 -11.71
C ARG A 60 -16.99 5.74 -12.78
N GLY A 61 -18.29 5.80 -12.50
CA GLY A 61 -19.29 6.27 -13.45
C GLY A 61 -19.20 7.77 -13.78
N ARG A 62 -18.68 8.58 -12.86
CA ARG A 62 -18.61 10.05 -13.03
C ARG A 62 -17.47 10.50 -13.93
N ASN A 63 -16.28 9.93 -13.77
CA ASN A 63 -15.08 10.38 -14.48
C ASN A 63 -14.09 9.25 -14.82
N GLY A 64 -14.51 7.99 -14.69
CA GLY A 64 -13.65 6.84 -14.91
C GLY A 64 -12.58 6.65 -13.83
N ASN A 65 -12.58 7.42 -12.75
CA ASN A 65 -11.54 7.36 -11.73
C ASN A 65 -12.10 6.81 -10.43
N VAL A 66 -11.28 6.05 -9.70
CA VAL A 66 -11.59 5.59 -8.34
C VAL A 66 -10.40 5.87 -7.43
N GLU A 67 -10.66 6.44 -6.27
CA GLU A 67 -9.61 6.78 -5.31
C GLU A 67 -9.42 5.68 -4.25
N PHE A 68 -8.18 5.25 -4.08
CA PHE A 68 -7.78 4.29 -3.05
C PHE A 68 -6.74 4.88 -2.10
N ASN A 69 -6.64 4.29 -0.92
CA ASN A 69 -5.59 4.57 0.04
C ASN A 69 -4.79 3.30 0.33
N LEU A 70 -3.47 3.42 0.46
CA LEU A 70 -2.59 2.33 0.86
C LEU A 70 -2.03 2.62 2.25
N ARG A 71 -2.13 1.63 3.15
CA ARG A 71 -1.37 1.60 4.40
C ARG A 71 -0.40 0.44 4.38
N MET A 72 0.79 0.65 4.92
CA MET A 72 1.75 -0.42 5.15
C MET A 72 2.35 -0.27 6.54
N ILE A 73 2.53 -1.39 7.22
CA ILE A 73 3.21 -1.47 8.51
C ILE A 73 4.31 -2.51 8.38
N SER A 74 5.51 -2.19 8.86
CA SER A 74 6.62 -3.14 8.93
C SER A 74 7.37 -2.98 10.24
N ARG A 75 7.82 -4.10 10.79
CA ARG A 75 8.81 -4.09 11.85
C ARG A 75 10.19 -3.95 11.23
N VAL A 76 10.88 -2.87 11.58
CA VAL A 76 12.23 -2.56 11.09
C VAL A 76 13.24 -2.80 12.20
N ARG A 77 14.27 -3.58 11.91
CA ARG A 77 15.40 -3.85 12.80
C ARG A 77 16.66 -3.16 12.28
N PHE A 78 17.23 -2.30 13.12
CA PHE A 78 18.46 -1.57 12.84
C PHE A 78 19.65 -2.42 13.29
N ARG A 79 20.46 -2.89 12.34
CA ARG A 79 21.70 -3.63 12.62
C ARG A 79 22.91 -2.75 12.35
N ALA A 80 23.67 -2.44 13.40
CA ALA A 80 24.87 -1.64 13.33
C ALA A 80 26.01 -2.32 14.12
N LYS A 81 26.80 -3.16 13.45
CA LYS A 81 28.00 -3.84 13.98
C LYS A 81 27.82 -4.29 15.45
N ALA A 82 28.50 -3.65 16.40
CA ALA A 82 28.54 -3.99 17.82
C ALA A 82 27.44 -3.35 18.69
N TRP A 83 26.49 -2.62 18.12
CA TRP A 83 25.39 -1.99 18.87
C TRP A 83 24.14 -2.88 18.91
N ARG A 84 23.43 -2.85 20.05
CA ARG A 84 22.16 -3.58 20.24
C ARG A 84 21.18 -3.24 19.12
N ALA A 85 20.65 -4.27 18.47
CA ALA A 85 19.63 -4.10 17.45
C ALA A 85 18.37 -3.46 18.06
N ARG A 86 18.04 -2.24 17.63
CA ARG A 86 16.78 -1.59 17.99
C ARG A 86 15.73 -2.00 16.97
N SER A 87 14.49 -2.18 17.43
CA SER A 87 13.34 -2.44 16.57
C SER A 87 12.34 -1.28 16.68
N ARG A 88 11.77 -0.89 15.54
CA ARG A 88 10.70 0.11 15.43
C ARG A 88 9.64 -0.37 14.45
N PHE A 89 8.44 0.19 14.52
CA PHE A 89 7.39 -0.05 13.55
C PHE A 89 7.35 1.11 12.57
N LEU A 90 7.71 0.85 11.32
CA LEU A 90 7.52 1.78 10.23
C LEU A 90 6.06 1.74 9.78
N LYS A 91 5.41 2.89 9.73
CA LYS A 91 4.06 3.07 9.21
C LYS A 91 4.14 3.94 7.96
N VAL A 92 3.57 3.46 6.86
CA VAL A 92 3.51 4.18 5.58
C VAL A 92 2.05 4.40 5.21
N PHE A 93 1.73 5.60 4.75
CA PHE A 93 0.41 5.95 4.24
C PHE A 93 0.52 6.70 2.90
N CYS A 94 -0.08 6.12 1.87
CA CYS A 94 -0.27 6.75 0.57
C CYS A 94 -1.78 7.00 0.37
N GLY A 95 -2.23 8.23 0.61
CA GLY A 95 -3.63 8.61 0.38
C GLY A 95 -3.83 9.24 -0.99
N ASN A 96 -5.00 9.09 -1.61
CA ASN A 96 -5.35 9.63 -2.92
C ASN A 96 -4.63 8.94 -4.08
N LEU A 97 -4.62 7.61 -4.09
CA LEU A 97 -4.15 6.79 -5.21
C LEU A 97 -5.29 6.63 -6.22
N VAL A 98 -5.33 7.52 -7.20
CA VAL A 98 -6.39 7.54 -8.21
C VAL A 98 -6.08 6.52 -9.30
N VAL A 99 -6.97 5.54 -9.48
CA VAL A 99 -6.90 4.56 -10.57
C VAL A 99 -7.90 4.95 -11.65
N GLY A 100 -7.39 5.22 -12.85
CA GLY A 100 -8.20 5.50 -14.03
C GLY A 100 -8.59 4.19 -14.71
N ILE A 101 -9.89 3.98 -14.87
CA ILE A 101 -10.52 2.82 -15.47
C ILE A 101 -11.26 3.33 -16.73
N PRO A 102 -10.88 2.88 -17.93
CA PRO A 102 -11.60 3.23 -19.16
C PRO A 102 -13.08 2.84 -19.07
N SER A 103 -13.95 3.57 -19.76
CA SER A 103 -15.41 3.42 -19.67
C SER A 103 -15.90 1.98 -19.86
N ASN A 104 -15.27 1.25 -20.79
CA ASN A 104 -15.56 -0.16 -21.08
C ASN A 104 -14.46 -1.12 -20.59
N GLY A 105 -13.48 -0.61 -19.84
CA GLY A 105 -12.35 -1.38 -19.33
C GLY A 105 -12.70 -2.17 -18.08
N ARG A 106 -12.10 -3.35 -17.90
CA ARG A 106 -12.15 -4.10 -16.63
C ARG A 106 -10.91 -3.85 -15.76
N SER A 107 -9.87 -3.27 -16.35
CA SER A 107 -8.62 -2.91 -15.71
C SER A 107 -8.44 -1.40 -15.73
N GLY A 108 -7.65 -0.90 -14.78
CA GLY A 108 -7.24 0.49 -14.71
C GLY A 108 -5.78 0.61 -14.34
N MET A 109 -5.27 1.84 -14.42
CA MET A 109 -3.89 2.16 -14.05
C MET A 109 -3.88 3.34 -13.08
N LEU A 110 -2.88 3.36 -12.20
CA LEU A 110 -2.65 4.53 -11.35
C LEU A 110 -2.40 5.75 -12.26
N THR A 111 -3.18 6.80 -12.04
CA THR A 111 -3.00 8.07 -12.72
C THR A 111 -1.86 8.85 -12.06
N GLY A 112 -1.09 9.58 -12.87
CA GLY A 112 0.03 10.39 -12.39
C GLY A 112 1.36 9.64 -12.29
N ARG A 113 2.35 10.31 -11.69
CA ARG A 113 3.72 9.80 -11.53
C ARG A 113 3.92 9.15 -10.15
N PRO A 114 4.94 8.30 -9.98
CA PRO A 114 5.37 7.85 -8.67
C PRO A 114 5.57 9.04 -7.72
N ARG A 115 5.15 8.89 -6.47
CA ARG A 115 5.27 9.94 -5.45
C ARG A 115 5.68 9.35 -4.12
N GLN A 116 6.27 10.18 -3.27
CA GLN A 116 6.59 9.82 -1.91
C GLN A 116 5.33 9.77 -1.05
N CYS A 117 5.23 8.74 -0.23
CA CYS A 117 4.16 8.58 0.74
C CYS A 117 4.58 9.10 2.11
N ARG A 118 3.60 9.30 2.99
CA ARG A 118 3.87 9.72 4.36
C ARG A 118 4.44 8.55 5.13
N VAL A 119 5.54 8.77 5.84
CA VAL A 119 6.24 7.75 6.63
C VAL A 119 6.34 8.22 8.08
N GLY A 120 5.97 7.35 9.03
CA GLY A 120 6.13 7.55 10.46
C GLY A 120 6.81 6.34 11.11
N ILE A 121 7.54 6.58 12.20
CA ILE A 121 8.29 5.58 12.98
C ILE A 121 7.79 5.58 14.43
#